data_AF-A0AAJ2SSU7-F1
#
_entry.id   AF-A0AAJ2SSU7-F1
#
_cell.length_a   1.000
_cell.length_b   1.000
_cell.length_c   1.000
_cell.angle_alpha   90.00
_cell.angle_beta   90.00
_cell.angle_gamma   90.00
#
_symmetry.space_group_name_H-M   'P 1'
#
loop_
_entity.id
_entity.type
_entity.pdbx_description
1 polymer ?
#
loop_
_entity_poly.entity_id
_entity_poly.type
_entity_poly.pdbx_seq_one_letter_code
_entity_poly.pdbx_strand_id
1 'polypeptide(L)'
;MKKSELAIVLAWVSSVDGRLINEMTVEAWHELVGGYSAADVRGAVVDHYREEPRRVMPADVVKRLQVDPETGVLPSATDELLAEQKADWCKAHGVTVAEFDANQHDLEWVTAVSNV
;
A
#
# COMPACT_ATOMS: atom_id res chain seq x y z
N MET A 1 -10.41 10.99 -0.54
CA MET A 1 -11.18 11.92 -1.38
C MET A 1 -12.68 11.82 -1.11
N LYS A 2 -13.49 12.79 -1.55
CA LYS A 2 -14.97 12.74 -1.54
C LYS A 2 -15.50 11.83 -2.66
N LYS A 3 -16.71 11.29 -2.50
CA LYS A 3 -17.41 10.50 -3.52
C LYS A 3 -17.59 11.26 -4.84
N SER A 4 -17.87 12.55 -4.79
CA SER A 4 -17.98 13.42 -5.96
C SER A 4 -16.67 13.52 -6.76
N GLU A 5 -15.53 13.54 -6.08
CA GLU A 5 -14.21 13.57 -6.72
C GLU A 5 -13.90 12.22 -7.36
N LEU A 6 -14.21 11.13 -6.65
CA LEU A 6 -14.07 9.77 -7.20
C LEU A 6 -14.98 9.53 -8.41
N ALA A 7 -16.21 10.05 -8.39
CA ALA A 7 -17.14 9.96 -9.52
C ALA A 7 -16.55 10.61 -10.79
N ILE A 8 -15.82 11.71 -10.66
CA ILE A 8 -15.11 12.35 -11.79
C ILE A 8 -14.01 11.43 -12.33
N VAL A 9 -13.23 10.80 -11.45
CA VAL A 9 -12.19 9.83 -11.86
C VAL A 9 -12.83 8.63 -12.57
N LEU A 10 -13.92 8.09 -12.04
CA LEU A 10 -14.61 6.94 -12.64
C LEU A 10 -15.31 7.30 -13.96
N ALA A 11 -15.83 8.51 -14.11
CA ALA A 11 -16.34 9.00 -15.38
C ALA A 11 -15.23 9.04 -16.44
N TRP A 12 -14.02 9.47 -16.06
CA TRP A 12 -12.85 9.38 -16.95
C TRP A 12 -12.52 7.92 -17.31
N VAL A 13 -12.49 7.01 -16.33
CA VAL A 13 -12.24 5.57 -16.55
C VAL A 13 -13.26 4.97 -17.53
N SER A 14 -14.54 5.31 -17.36
CA SER A 14 -15.61 4.86 -18.28
C SER A 14 -15.43 5.35 -19.71
N SER A 15 -14.80 6.51 -19.90
CA SER A 15 -14.46 7.03 -21.22
C SER A 15 -13.33 6.24 -21.89
N VAL A 16 -12.51 5.53 -21.11
CA VAL A 16 -11.41 4.68 -21.62
C VAL A 16 -11.90 3.27 -21.94
N ASP A 17 -12.71 2.65 -21.06
CA ASP A 17 -13.02 1.21 -21.15
C ASP A 17 -14.50 0.85 -21.36
N GLY A 18 -15.34 1.87 -21.52
CA GLY A 18 -16.76 1.74 -21.79
C GLY A 18 -17.59 1.13 -20.64
N ARG A 19 -17.09 1.12 -19.39
CA ARG A 19 -17.88 0.62 -18.26
C ARG A 19 -19.03 1.58 -17.92
N LEU A 20 -20.15 1.03 -17.46
CA LEU A 20 -21.22 1.83 -16.87
C LEU A 20 -20.88 2.15 -15.42
N ILE A 21 -20.91 3.43 -15.09
CA ILE A 21 -20.76 3.92 -13.72
C ILE A 21 -22.12 4.35 -13.22
N ASN A 22 -22.52 3.78 -12.08
CA ASN A 22 -23.69 4.21 -11.32
C ASN A 22 -23.25 4.56 -9.90
N GLU A 23 -24.20 5.03 -9.10
CA GLU A 23 -23.96 5.41 -7.71
C GLU A 23 -23.36 4.26 -6.89
N MET A 24 -23.87 3.04 -7.04
CA MET A 24 -23.36 1.85 -6.34
C MET A 24 -21.89 1.56 -6.70
N THR A 25 -21.49 1.78 -7.96
CA THR A 25 -20.08 1.64 -8.37
C THR A 25 -19.19 2.67 -7.66
N VAL A 26 -19.66 3.91 -7.53
CA VAL A 26 -18.92 4.98 -6.83
C VAL A 26 -18.79 4.65 -5.36
N GLU A 27 -19.87 4.20 -4.72
CA GLU A 27 -19.89 3.77 -3.31
C GLU A 27 -18.86 2.65 -3.06
N ALA A 28 -18.94 1.55 -3.83
CA ALA A 28 -18.05 0.41 -3.67
C ALA A 28 -16.58 0.75 -3.93
N TRP A 29 -16.29 1.59 -4.93
CA TRP A 29 -14.94 2.07 -5.14
C TRP A 29 -14.48 3.01 -4.02
N HIS A 30 -15.36 3.85 -3.48
CA HIS A 30 -15.03 4.81 -2.42
C HIS A 30 -14.62 4.10 -1.13
N GLU A 31 -15.27 2.98 -0.80
CA GLU A 31 -14.87 2.15 0.33
C GLU A 31 -13.42 1.63 0.22
N LEU A 32 -12.96 1.37 -1.01
CA LEU A 32 -11.66 0.75 -1.26
C LEU A 32 -10.53 1.77 -1.46
N VAL A 33 -10.81 2.89 -2.14
CA VAL A 33 -9.77 3.89 -2.49
C VAL A 33 -10.04 5.28 -1.91
N GLY A 34 -11.10 5.44 -1.11
CA GLY A 34 -11.52 6.73 -0.54
C GLY A 34 -10.51 7.35 0.41
N GLY A 35 -9.59 6.55 0.98
CA GLY A 35 -8.49 7.03 1.82
C GLY A 35 -7.42 7.82 1.06
N TYR A 36 -7.34 7.67 -0.27
CA TYR A 36 -6.33 8.34 -1.10
C TYR A 36 -6.82 9.66 -1.69
N SER A 37 -5.88 10.47 -2.22
CA SER A 37 -6.24 11.68 -2.97
C SER A 37 -6.78 11.33 -4.35
N ALA A 38 -7.64 12.18 -4.91
CA ALA A 38 -8.18 11.97 -6.26
C ALA A 38 -7.09 12.09 -7.35
N ALA A 39 -6.05 12.90 -7.09
CA ALA A 39 -4.92 13.05 -8.01
C ALA A 39 -4.10 11.77 -8.11
N ASP A 40 -3.76 11.17 -6.96
CA ASP A 40 -2.96 9.93 -6.93
C ASP A 40 -3.74 8.78 -7.56
N VAL A 41 -5.02 8.63 -7.22
CA VAL A 41 -5.88 7.60 -7.80
C VAL A 41 -5.98 7.76 -9.32
N ARG A 42 -6.11 8.99 -9.82
CA ARG A 42 -6.10 9.25 -11.27
C ARG A 42 -4.74 8.91 -11.90
N GLY A 43 -3.63 9.22 -11.23
CA GLY A 43 -2.28 8.85 -11.67
C GLY A 43 -2.14 7.34 -11.83
N ALA A 44 -2.46 6.58 -10.77
CA ALA A 44 -2.40 5.12 -10.77
C ALA A 44 -3.28 4.48 -11.85
N VAL A 45 -4.46 5.07 -12.12
CA VAL A 45 -5.34 4.65 -13.21
C VAL A 45 -4.72 4.90 -14.59
N VAL A 46 -4.06 6.05 -14.79
CA VAL A 46 -3.38 6.38 -16.05
C VAL A 46 -2.23 5.41 -16.28
N ASP A 47 -1.42 5.14 -15.25
CA ASP A 47 -0.28 4.23 -15.36
C ASP A 47 -0.75 2.79 -15.62
N HIS A 48 -1.87 2.36 -15.02
CA HIS A 48 -2.50 1.10 -15.36
C HIS A 48 -2.78 0.98 -16.87
N TYR A 49 -3.46 1.95 -17.46
CA TYR A 49 -3.82 1.88 -18.88
C TYR A 49 -2.65 2.10 -19.86
N ARG A 50 -1.50 2.57 -19.38
CA ARG A 50 -0.26 2.60 -20.18
C ARG A 50 0.39 1.23 -20.28
N GLU A 51 0.25 0.41 -19.26
CA GLU A 51 0.93 -0.88 -19.13
C GLU A 51 0.02 -2.05 -19.48
N GLU A 52 -1.26 -1.96 -19.12
CA GLU A 52 -2.22 -3.05 -19.14
C GLU A 52 -3.44 -2.67 -20.00
N PRO A 53 -3.79 -3.50 -21.00
CA PRO A 53 -4.93 -3.22 -21.88
C PRO A 53 -6.28 -3.60 -21.26
N ARG A 54 -6.27 -4.34 -20.14
CA ARG A 54 -7.49 -4.80 -19.47
C ARG A 54 -8.13 -3.68 -18.65
N ARG A 55 -9.38 -3.90 -18.23
CA ARG A 55 -10.09 -2.99 -17.33
C ARG A 55 -9.37 -2.84 -15.99
N VAL A 56 -9.22 -1.60 -15.53
CA VAL A 56 -8.70 -1.27 -14.21
C VAL A 56 -9.69 -1.61 -13.10
N MET A 57 -9.23 -2.28 -12.05
CA MET A 57 -10.01 -2.60 -10.84
C MET A 57 -9.47 -1.82 -9.63
N PRO A 58 -10.25 -1.64 -8.55
CA PRO A 58 -9.78 -0.92 -7.36
C PRO A 58 -8.47 -1.50 -6.81
N ALA A 59 -8.33 -2.83 -6.80
CA ALA A 59 -7.10 -3.49 -6.35
C ALA A 59 -5.87 -3.11 -7.17
N ASP A 60 -6.02 -2.86 -8.48
CA ASP A 60 -4.91 -2.41 -9.34
C ASP A 60 -4.43 -1.01 -8.96
N VAL A 61 -5.37 -0.16 -8.56
CA VAL A 61 -5.10 1.19 -8.08
C VAL A 61 -4.43 1.14 -6.72
N VAL A 62 -4.99 0.40 -5.76
CA VAL A 62 -4.39 0.24 -4.42
C VAL A 62 -2.97 -0.30 -4.51
N LYS A 63 -2.75 -1.34 -5.32
CA LYS A 63 -1.41 -1.90 -5.54
C LYS A 63 -0.44 -0.83 -6.03
N ARG A 64 -0.83 0.00 -7.00
CA ARG A 64 0.01 1.07 -7.54
C ARG A 64 0.23 2.22 -6.56
N LEU A 65 -0.75 2.54 -5.73
CA LEU A 65 -0.64 3.61 -4.72
C LEU A 65 0.19 3.20 -3.50
N GLN A 66 0.22 1.92 -3.20
CA GLN A 66 1.11 1.37 -2.18
C GLN A 66 2.53 1.23 -2.73
N VAL A 67 2.71 1.08 -4.04
CA VAL A 67 4.05 1.07 -4.61
C VAL A 67 4.62 2.49 -4.62
N ASP A 68 5.81 2.64 -4.05
CA ASP A 68 6.58 3.88 -4.12
C ASP A 68 6.90 4.21 -5.60
N PRO A 69 6.56 5.41 -6.10
CA PRO A 69 6.71 5.74 -7.52
C PRO A 69 8.15 5.84 -8.03
N GLU A 70 9.13 6.09 -7.15
CA GLU A 70 10.54 6.21 -7.53
C GLU A 70 11.26 4.87 -7.54
N THR A 71 10.87 3.97 -6.62
CA THR A 71 11.56 2.70 -6.38
C THR A 71 10.82 1.48 -6.92
N GLY A 72 9.51 1.59 -7.19
CA GLY A 72 8.69 0.48 -7.72
C GLY A 72 8.43 -0.64 -6.71
N VAL A 73 8.75 -0.42 -5.43
CA VAL A 73 8.57 -1.40 -4.35
C VAL A 73 7.33 -1.03 -3.53
N LEU A 74 6.57 -2.02 -3.05
CA LEU A 74 5.56 -1.81 -2.01
C LEU A 74 6.22 -1.12 -0.79
N PRO A 75 5.48 -0.43 0.09
CA PRO A 75 6.07 0.10 1.30
C PRO A 75 6.27 -1.12 2.21
N SER A 76 7.36 -1.87 2.00
CA SER A 76 8.05 -2.42 3.15
C SER A 76 8.31 -1.22 4.04
N ALA A 77 8.01 -1.34 5.34
CA ALA A 77 8.37 -0.33 6.31
C ALA A 77 9.72 0.28 5.91
N THR A 78 9.78 1.62 5.76
CA THR A 78 11.01 2.29 5.32
C THR A 78 12.18 1.76 6.15
N ASP A 79 13.41 1.76 5.64
CA ASP A 79 14.56 1.30 6.42
C ASP A 79 14.63 1.99 7.79
N GLU A 80 14.17 3.24 7.87
CA GLU A 80 13.96 4.00 9.10
C GLU A 80 12.90 3.41 10.02
N LEU A 81 11.71 3.06 9.50
CA LEU A 81 10.64 2.44 10.28
C LEU A 81 11.00 1.02 10.73
N LEU A 82 11.70 0.24 9.89
CA LEU A 82 12.23 -1.07 10.29
C LEU A 82 13.29 -0.93 11.38
N ALA A 83 14.17 0.07 11.26
CA ALA A 83 15.17 0.36 12.28
C ALA A 83 14.52 0.80 13.60
N GLU A 84 13.47 1.62 13.55
CA GLU A 84 12.71 2.05 14.72
C GLU A 84 11.99 0.87 15.39
N GLN A 85 11.24 0.06 14.62
CA GLN A 85 10.56 -1.13 15.13
C GLN A 85 11.54 -2.13 15.74
N LYS A 86 12.68 -2.32 15.11
CA LYS A 86 13.75 -3.19 15.61
C LYS A 86 14.35 -2.64 16.90
N ALA A 87 14.62 -1.34 16.98
CA ALA A 87 15.13 -0.70 18.19
C ALA A 87 14.13 -0.81 19.35
N ASP A 88 12.84 -0.62 19.08
CA ASP A 88 11.77 -0.76 20.07
C ASP A 88 11.62 -2.20 20.55
N TRP A 89 11.66 -3.18 19.64
CA TRP A 89 11.63 -4.60 19.99
C TRP A 89 12.84 -4.97 20.84
N CYS A 90 14.04 -4.53 20.45
CA CYS A 90 15.28 -4.76 21.19
C CYS A 90 15.19 -4.19 22.62
N LYS A 91 14.69 -2.95 22.75
CA LYS A 91 14.47 -2.31 24.05
C LYS A 91 13.45 -3.05 24.91
N ALA A 92 12.37 -3.54 24.31
CA ALA A 92 11.31 -4.26 25.03
C ALA A 92 11.80 -5.60 25.61
N HIS A 93 12.71 -6.29 24.90
CA HIS A 93 13.22 -7.61 25.31
C HIS A 93 14.62 -7.55 25.95
N GLY A 94 15.13 -6.35 26.22
CA GLY A 94 16.41 -6.16 26.92
C GLY A 94 17.65 -6.57 26.14
N VAL A 95 17.57 -6.60 24.80
CA VAL A 95 18.70 -6.94 23.91
C VAL A 95 19.12 -5.73 23.08
N THR A 96 20.34 -5.73 22.57
CA THR A 96 20.83 -4.69 21.66
C THR A 96 20.53 -5.03 20.20
N VAL A 97 20.51 -4.01 19.33
CA VAL A 97 20.34 -4.19 17.89
C VAL A 97 21.44 -5.07 17.29
N ALA A 98 22.68 -4.95 17.79
CA ALA A 98 23.81 -5.77 17.33
C ALA A 98 23.67 -7.24 17.74
N GLU A 99 23.16 -7.51 18.95
CA GLU A 99 22.85 -8.87 19.40
C GLU A 99 21.70 -9.47 18.59
N PHE A 100 20.66 -8.69 18.30
CA PHE A 100 19.58 -9.12 17.40
C PHE A 100 20.12 -9.45 16.01
N ASP A 101 20.95 -8.59 15.40
CA ASP A 101 21.50 -8.84 14.07
C ASP A 101 22.32 -10.12 13.96
N ALA A 102 23.08 -10.43 15.02
CA ALA A 102 23.90 -11.63 15.08
C ALA A 102 23.07 -12.91 15.24
N ASN A 103 21.87 -12.84 15.84
CA ASN A 103 21.10 -14.01 16.28
C ASN A 103 19.68 -14.10 15.68
N GLN A 104 19.23 -13.15 14.86
CA GLN A 104 17.87 -13.12 14.27
C GLN A 104 17.53 -14.36 13.41
N HIS A 105 18.53 -15.14 13.01
CA HIS A 105 18.36 -16.38 12.26
C HIS A 105 18.44 -17.65 13.14
N ASP A 106 18.68 -17.51 14.45
CA ASP A 106 18.66 -18.59 15.42
C ASP A 106 17.29 -18.65 16.11
N LEU A 107 16.51 -19.67 15.74
CA LEU A 107 15.15 -19.89 16.25
C LEU A 107 15.12 -20.15 17.76
N GLU A 108 16.14 -20.80 18.32
CA GLU A 108 16.20 -21.07 19.77
C GLU A 108 16.45 -19.77 20.54
N TRP A 109 17.36 -18.94 20.04
CA TRP A 109 17.65 -17.63 20.62
C TRP A 109 16.44 -16.69 20.55
N VAL A 110 15.80 -16.57 19.38
CA VAL A 110 14.61 -15.71 19.20
C VAL A 110 13.49 -16.15 20.13
N THR A 111 13.28 -17.47 20.26
CA THR A 111 12.25 -18.01 21.16
C THR A 111 12.57 -17.74 22.63
N ALA A 112 13.84 -17.84 23.04
CA ALA A 112 14.25 -17.55 24.41
C ALA A 112 14.04 -16.06 24.76
N VAL A 113 14.41 -15.15 23.87
CA VAL A 113 14.29 -13.70 24.07
C VAL A 113 12.85 -13.22 24.00
N SER A 114 12.02 -13.81 23.13
CA SER A 114 10.61 -13.42 22.95
C SER A 114 9.66 -13.90 24.06
N ASN A 115 10.13 -14.76 24.96
CA ASN A 115 9.35 -15.33 26.08
C ASN A 115 9.68 -14.69 27.45
N VAL A 116 10.44 -13.59 27.45
CA VAL A 116 10.80 -12.79 28.64
C VAL A 116 9.89 -11.57 28.73
#